data_AF-K1U5L0-F1
#
_entry.id   AF-K1U5L0-F1
#
_cell.length_a   1.000
_cell.length_b   1.000
_cell.length_c   1.000
_cell.angle_alpha   90.00
_cell.angle_beta   90.00
_cell.angle_gamma   90.00
#
_symmetry.space_group_name_H-M   'P 1'
#
loop_
_entity.id
_entity.type
_entity.pdbx_description
1 polymer ?
#
loop_
_entity_poly.entity_id
_entity_poly.type
_entity_poly.pdbx_seq_one_letter_code
_entity_poly.pdbx_strand_id
1 'polypeptide(L)'
;MGVKFMKDCIVGKTISVEDLEAEDFKGIFVASGAGLPNFMNIPGENSINIMSSNEYLTRVNLMDAASEDSDTPVTFGKRVAVIGGGNTAMD
;
A
#
# COMPACT_ATOMS: atom_id res chain seq x y z
N MET A 1 24.99 12.20 -5.21
CA MET A 1 24.07 12.86 -4.26
C MET A 1 24.03 11.98 -3.01
N GLY A 2 24.52 12.46 -1.87
CA GLY A 2 24.76 11.65 -0.66
C GLY A 2 23.51 11.31 0.17
N VAL A 3 22.41 10.94 -0.49
CA VAL A 3 21.14 10.58 0.17
C VAL A 3 21.21 9.16 0.71
N LYS A 4 20.69 8.94 1.92
CA LYS A 4 20.56 7.61 2.55
C LYS A 4 19.10 7.18 2.54
N PHE A 5 18.85 5.93 2.15
CA PHE A 5 17.53 5.31 2.20
C PHE A 5 17.52 4.24 3.29
N MET A 6 16.55 4.31 4.18
CA MET A 6 16.27 3.28 5.18
C MET A 6 14.88 2.72 4.91
N LYS A 7 14.84 1.53 4.31
CA LYS A 7 13.58 0.80 4.02
C LYS A 7 13.10 0.08 5.29
N ASP A 8 11.90 -0.47 5.22
CA ASP A 8 11.31 -1.28 6.30
C ASP A 8 11.22 -0.55 7.65
N CYS A 9 11.17 0.79 7.60
CA CYS A 9 11.09 1.67 8.76
C CYS A 9 9.77 2.42 8.74
N ILE A 10 8.91 2.14 9.72
CA ILE A 10 7.63 2.82 9.88
C ILE A 10 7.81 3.92 10.92
N VAL A 11 7.84 5.19 10.48
CA VAL A 11 7.89 6.33 11.41
C VAL A 11 6.62 6.32 12.27
N GLY A 12 6.79 6.50 13.58
CA GLY A 12 5.77 6.32 14.61
C GLY A 12 5.65 4.90 15.18
N LYS A 13 6.42 3.92 14.65
CA LYS A 13 6.51 2.56 15.21
C LYS A 13 7.95 2.07 15.37
N THR A 14 8.71 2.06 14.28
CA THR A 14 10.11 1.63 14.24
C THR A 14 11.02 2.71 14.81
N ILE A 15 10.74 3.97 14.46
CA ILE A 15 11.41 5.17 14.95
C ILE A 15 10.36 6.24 15.20
N SER A 16 10.52 7.04 16.25
CA SER A 16 9.64 8.17 16.55
C SER A 16 10.16 9.48 15.95
N VAL A 17 9.35 10.54 15.99
CA VAL A 17 9.79 11.87 15.56
C VAL A 17 10.83 12.41 16.56
N GLU A 18 10.64 12.11 17.84
CA GLU A 18 11.51 12.48 18.93
C GLU A 18 12.90 11.84 18.80
N ASP A 19 12.97 10.58 18.33
CA ASP A 19 14.26 9.94 18.03
C ASP A 19 15.01 10.67 16.93
N LEU A 20 14.32 11.10 15.86
CA LEU A 20 14.92 11.86 14.77
C LEU A 20 15.41 13.24 15.24
N GLU A 21 14.66 13.90 16.12
CA GLU A 21 15.11 15.15 16.74
C GLU A 21 16.34 14.94 17.63
N ALA A 22 16.38 13.83 18.39
CA ALA A 22 17.53 13.45 19.22
C ALA A 22 18.78 13.11 18.39
N GLU A 23 18.60 12.63 17.16
CA GLU A 23 19.67 12.43 16.18
C GLU A 23 20.16 13.73 15.50
N ASP A 24 19.74 14.89 15.98
CA ASP A 24 20.15 16.22 15.52
C ASP A 24 19.72 16.58 14.09
N PHE A 25 18.67 15.92 13.58
CA PHE A 25 18.03 16.33 12.33
C PHE A 25 17.46 17.74 12.46
N LYS A 26 17.84 18.64 11.56
CA LYS A 26 17.45 20.07 11.61
C LYS A 26 16.07 20.36 11.03
N GLY A 27 15.45 19.37 10.40
CA GLY A 27 14.13 19.52 9.80
C GLY A 27 13.56 18.17 9.39
N ILE A 28 12.25 18.06 9.53
CA ILE A 28 11.49 16.85 9.22
C ILE A 28 10.44 17.21 8.18
N PHE A 29 10.45 16.51 7.06
CA PHE A 29 9.44 16.64 6.02
C PHE A 29 8.56 15.40 5.98
N VAL A 30 7.27 15.57 6.23
CA VAL A 30 6.31 14.45 6.24
C VAL A 30 5.75 14.27 4.83
N ALA A 31 6.16 13.18 4.18
CA ALA A 31 5.78 12.83 2.81
C ALA A 31 5.09 11.45 2.72
N SER A 32 4.27 11.11 3.72
CA SER A 32 3.65 9.78 3.84
C SER A 32 2.56 9.48 2.79
N GLY A 33 2.08 10.50 2.08
CA GLY A 33 1.00 10.36 1.09
C GLY A 33 -0.34 9.95 1.72
N ALA A 34 -1.25 9.46 0.88
CA ALA A 34 -2.58 8.99 1.25
C ALA A 34 -2.78 7.51 0.87
N GLY A 35 -2.16 6.61 1.64
CA GLY A 35 -2.10 5.18 1.32
C GLY A 35 -3.27 4.32 1.83
N LEU A 36 -4.13 4.85 2.69
CA LEU A 36 -5.26 4.10 3.25
C LEU A 36 -6.42 4.02 2.24
N PRO A 37 -7.08 2.86 2.12
CA PRO A 37 -8.22 2.72 1.22
C PRO A 37 -9.47 3.37 1.82
N ASN A 38 -10.38 3.81 0.95
CA ASN A 38 -11.71 4.25 1.34
C ASN A 38 -12.71 3.09 1.15
N PHE A 39 -13.38 2.67 2.22
CA PHE A 39 -14.41 1.64 2.18
C PHE A 39 -15.80 2.24 2.05
N MET A 40 -16.71 1.53 1.37
CA MET A 40 -18.07 1.99 1.08
C MET A 40 -19.02 1.82 2.28
N ASN A 41 -18.65 0.99 3.26
CA ASN A 41 -19.45 0.59 4.41
C ASN A 41 -20.79 -0.05 4.01
N ILE A 42 -20.76 -0.95 3.03
CA ILE A 42 -21.95 -1.64 2.50
C ILE A 42 -21.96 -3.14 2.89
N PRO A 43 -23.16 -3.76 2.98
CA PRO A 43 -23.26 -5.19 3.24
C PRO A 43 -22.47 -6.02 2.23
N GLY A 44 -21.66 -6.95 2.74
CA GLY A 44 -20.89 -7.87 1.92
C GLY A 44 -19.54 -7.35 1.43
N GLU A 45 -19.13 -6.11 1.74
CA GLU A 45 -17.84 -5.54 1.27
C GLU A 45 -16.58 -6.29 1.73
N ASN A 46 -16.70 -7.12 2.77
CA ASN A 46 -15.62 -7.96 3.29
C ASN A 46 -15.78 -9.45 2.92
N SER A 47 -16.57 -9.76 1.90
CA SER A 47 -16.73 -11.14 1.41
C SER A 47 -15.46 -11.64 0.73
N ILE A 48 -15.30 -12.96 0.65
CA ILE A 48 -14.16 -13.60 -0.02
C ILE A 48 -14.03 -13.08 -1.47
N ASN A 49 -12.80 -12.78 -1.88
CA ASN A 49 -12.42 -12.21 -3.20
C ASN A 49 -12.89 -10.77 -3.45
N ILE A 50 -13.33 -10.04 -2.42
CA ILE A 50 -13.43 -8.57 -2.47
C ILE A 50 -12.19 -7.99 -1.81
N MET A 51 -11.54 -7.05 -2.50
CA MET A 51 -10.27 -6.45 -2.10
C MET A 51 -10.32 -4.96 -2.40
N SER A 52 -9.63 -4.15 -1.61
CA SER A 52 -9.39 -2.75 -1.96
C SER A 52 -8.38 -2.66 -3.10
N SER A 53 -8.44 -1.59 -3.89
CA SER A 53 -7.50 -1.40 -5.01
C SER A 53 -6.04 -1.39 -4.55
N ASN A 54 -5.74 -0.79 -3.40
CA ASN A 54 -4.37 -0.79 -2.87
C ASN A 54 -3.89 -2.21 -2.49
N GLU A 55 -4.77 -3.09 -2.00
CA GLU A 55 -4.42 -4.48 -1.72
C GLU A 55 -4.12 -5.22 -3.02
N TYR A 56 -5.03 -5.14 -3.99
CA TYR A 56 -4.87 -5.82 -5.28
C TYR A 56 -3.61 -5.35 -6.02
N LEU A 57 -3.44 -4.02 -6.16
CA LEU A 57 -2.29 -3.44 -6.85
C LEU A 57 -0.97 -3.67 -6.09
N THR A 58 -0.98 -3.72 -4.75
CA THR A 58 0.23 -4.09 -3.99
C THR A 58 0.63 -5.53 -4.30
N ARG A 59 -0.32 -6.47 -4.31
CA ARG A 59 -0.02 -7.86 -4.65
C ARG A 59 0.53 -7.99 -6.07
N VAL A 60 -0.12 -7.36 -7.05
CA VAL A 60 0.30 -7.49 -8.46
C VAL A 60 1.61 -6.74 -8.73
N ASN A 61 1.73 -5.47 -8.32
CA ASN A 61 2.86 -4.63 -8.74
C ASN A 61 4.08 -4.71 -7.82
N LEU A 62 3.87 -4.77 -6.50
CA LEU A 62 4.98 -4.80 -5.54
C LEU A 62 5.45 -6.22 -5.25
N MET A 63 4.50 -7.14 -5.13
CA MET A 63 4.78 -8.53 -4.76
C MET A 63 4.86 -9.48 -5.97
N ASP A 64 4.64 -8.98 -7.18
CA ASP A 64 4.67 -9.74 -8.44
C ASP A 64 3.74 -10.97 -8.46
N ALA A 65 2.58 -10.88 -7.77
CA ALA A 65 1.64 -11.99 -7.60
C ALA A 65 1.02 -12.54 -8.90
N ALA A 66 1.19 -11.85 -10.02
CA ALA A 66 0.77 -12.33 -11.33
C ALA A 66 1.76 -13.34 -11.95
N SER A 67 3.00 -13.38 -11.46
CA SER A 67 4.00 -14.36 -11.87
C SER A 67 3.73 -15.72 -11.21
N GLU A 68 3.94 -16.80 -11.97
CA GLU A 68 3.84 -18.17 -11.44
C GLU A 68 4.94 -18.48 -10.41
N ASP A 69 6.04 -17.71 -10.44
CA ASP A 69 7.19 -17.88 -9.53
C ASP A 69 7.01 -17.13 -8.19
N SER A 70 5.94 -16.37 -8.02
CA SER A 70 5.66 -15.60 -6.80
C SER A 70 4.94 -16.45 -5.74
N ASP A 71 5.41 -16.36 -4.50
CA ASP A 71 4.73 -16.96 -3.33
C ASP A 71 3.46 -16.20 -2.93
N THR A 72 3.27 -14.96 -3.41
CA THR A 72 2.12 -14.12 -3.05
C THR A 72 0.89 -14.52 -3.87
N PRO A 73 -0.22 -14.96 -3.25
CA PRO A 73 -1.40 -15.38 -3.99
C PRO A 73 -2.23 -14.18 -4.46
N VAL A 74 -2.79 -14.27 -5.65
CA VAL A 74 -3.86 -13.39 -6.14
C VAL A 74 -4.92 -14.21 -6.87
N THR A 75 -6.20 -13.94 -6.61
CA THR A 75 -7.29 -14.69 -7.24
C THR A 75 -7.60 -14.11 -8.61
N PHE A 76 -7.53 -14.94 -9.65
CA PHE A 76 -7.97 -14.57 -11.00
C PHE A 76 -9.40 -15.06 -11.26
N GLY A 77 -10.33 -14.11 -11.39
CA GLY A 77 -11.72 -14.39 -11.75
C GLY A 77 -11.95 -14.36 -13.27
N LYS A 78 -12.85 -15.21 -13.77
CA LYS A 78 -13.32 -15.12 -15.18
C LYS A 78 -14.12 -13.85 -15.46
N ARG A 79 -14.69 -13.24 -14.42
CA ARG A 79 -15.46 -12.00 -14.46
C ARG A 79 -15.04 -11.16 -13.26
N VAL A 80 -14.66 -9.91 -13.53
CA VAL A 80 -14.18 -8.97 -12.52
C VAL A 80 -15.08 -7.73 -12.56
N ALA A 81 -15.40 -7.20 -11.39
CA ALA A 81 -16.06 -5.91 -11.25
C ALA A 81 -15.11 -4.97 -10.52
N VAL A 82 -14.81 -3.82 -11.14
CA VAL A 82 -14.02 -2.75 -10.52
C VAL A 82 -14.97 -1.61 -10.19
N ILE A 83 -14.94 -1.15 -8.94
CA ILE A 83 -15.83 -0.09 -8.46
C ILE A 83 -15.02 1.21 -8.33
N GLY A 84 -15.19 2.10 -9.30
CA GLY A 84 -14.50 3.38 -9.36
C GLY A 84 -14.44 3.91 -10.80
N GLY A 85 -13.90 5.11 -10.98
CA GLY A 85 -13.75 5.74 -12.29
C GLY A 85 -12.50 6.61 -12.44
N GLY A 86 -11.58 6.54 -11.47
CA GLY A 86 -10.28 7.21 -11.55
C GLY A 86 -9.19 6.30 -12.09
N ASN A 87 -7.94 6.78 -12.12
CA ASN A 87 -6.79 6.01 -12.63
C ASN A 87 -6.63 4.67 -11.93
N THR A 88 -6.76 4.63 -10.60
CA THR A 88 -6.68 3.39 -9.81
C THR A 88 -7.74 2.35 -10.16
N ALA A 89 -8.85 2.74 -10.80
CA ALA A 89 -9.85 1.79 -11.30
C ALA A 89 -9.54 1.29 -12.72
N MET A 90 -8.67 2.01 -13.45
CA MET A 90 -8.23 1.66 -14.81
C MET A 90 -6.94 0.85 -14.80
N ASP A 91 -6.07 1.09 -13.81
CA ASP A 91 -4.88 0.30 -13.50
C ASP A 91 -5.23 -1.14 -13.12
#